data_AF-A0A920LBQ8-F1
#
_entry.id   AF-A0A920LBQ8-F1
#
_cell.length_a   1.000
_cell.length_b   1.000
_cell.length_c   1.000
_cell.angle_alpha   90.00
_cell.angle_beta   90.00
_cell.angle_gamma   90.00
#
_symmetry.space_group_name_H-M   'P 1'
#
loop_
_entity.id
_entity.type
_entity.pdbx_description
1 polymer ?
#
loop_
_entity_poly.entity_id
_entity_poly.type
_entity_poly.pdbx_seq_one_letter_code
_entity_poly.pdbx_strand_id
1 'polypeptide(L)' 'MNYIAFRNLADLGYNEAEIKAIAAEYEVVDGPNDEGEMFTRNGIPADRIPAPYPNELAARAANNGAYPPDLSLIV' A
#
# COMPACT_ATOMS: atom_id res chain seq x y z
N MET A 1 0.01 -6.96 -0.01
CA MET A 1 -1.34 -7.01 0.60
C MET A 1 -2.27 -6.21 -0.29
N ASN A 2 -2.64 -6.76 -1.42
CA ASN A 2 -3.34 -6.02 -2.47
C ASN A 2 -4.83 -5.79 -2.18
N TYR A 3 -5.40 -6.47 -1.18
CA TYR A 3 -6.83 -6.40 -0.88
C TYR A 3 -7.15 -5.72 0.46
N ILE A 4 -6.13 -5.30 1.21
CA ILE A 4 -6.29 -4.65 2.52
C ILE A 4 -6.00 -3.15 2.39
N ALA A 5 -6.96 -2.33 2.82
CA ALA A 5 -6.82 -0.88 2.93
C ALA A 5 -6.51 -0.47 4.37
N PHE A 6 -5.89 0.71 4.56
CA PHE A 6 -5.58 1.20 5.91
C PHE A 6 -6.82 1.32 6.80
N ARG A 7 -7.98 1.67 6.24
CA ARG A 7 -9.27 1.69 6.96
C ARG A 7 -9.66 0.34 7.56
N ASN A 8 -9.19 -0.77 7.01
CA ASN A 8 -9.48 -2.11 7.55
C ASN A 8 -8.76 -2.36 8.88
N LEU A 9 -7.78 -1.52 9.27
CA LEU A 9 -7.18 -1.56 10.60
C LEU A 9 -8.22 -1.22 11.70
N ALA A 10 -9.34 -0.58 11.36
CA ALA A 10 -10.44 -0.38 12.31
C ALA A 10 -10.98 -1.72 12.85
N ASP A 11 -10.99 -2.78 12.03
CA ASP A 11 -11.42 -4.13 12.44
C ASP A 11 -10.45 -4.78 13.45
N LEU A 12 -9.22 -4.24 13.56
CA LEU A 12 -8.22 -4.64 14.55
C LEU A 12 -8.27 -3.77 15.82
N GLY A 13 -9.16 -2.77 15.87
CA GLY A 13 -9.35 -1.90 17.03
C GLY A 13 -8.59 -0.56 17.00
N TYR A 14 -7.96 -0.21 15.87
CA TYR A 14 -7.33 1.11 15.71
C TYR A 14 -8.39 2.21 15.57
N ASN A 15 -8.10 3.39 16.12
CA ASN A 15 -8.97 4.55 15.97
C ASN A 15 -8.67 5.34 14.67
N GLU A 16 -9.59 6.20 14.24
CA GLU A 16 -9.45 6.95 12.98
C GLU A 16 -8.18 7.83 12.94
N ALA A 17 -7.76 8.40 14.08
CA ALA A 17 -6.58 9.25 14.14
C ALA A 17 -5.30 8.44 13.96
N GLU A 18 -5.22 7.26 14.56
CA GLU A 18 -4.13 6.30 14.39
C GLU A 18 -4.07 5.79 12.94
N ILE A 19 -5.21 5.41 12.36
CA ILE A 19 -5.26 4.93 10.97
C ILE A 19 -4.79 6.03 10.02
N LYS A 20 -5.20 7.27 10.24
CA LYS A 20 -4.77 8.41 9.43
C LYS A 20 -3.27 8.69 9.60
N ALA A 21 -2.74 8.56 10.82
CA ALA A 21 -1.31 8.71 11.08
C ALA A 21 -0.51 7.63 10.35
N ILE A 22 -0.91 6.36 10.50
CA ILE A 22 -0.27 5.22 9.83
C ILE A 22 -0.32 5.38 8.31
N ALA A 23 -1.48 5.73 7.75
CA ALA A 23 -1.61 5.92 6.30
C ALA A 23 -0.70 7.06 5.80
N ALA A 24 -0.57 8.14 6.57
CA ALA A 24 0.22 9.31 6.20
C ALA A 24 1.74 9.07 6.22
N GLU A 25 2.21 7.99 6.86
CA GLU A 25 3.63 7.57 6.81
C GLU A 25 4.02 6.99 5.44
N TYR A 26 3.05 6.61 4.62
CA TYR A 26 3.28 6.03 3.30
C TYR A 26 3.11 7.07 2.21
N GLU A 27 3.98 7.00 1.21
CA GLU A 27 3.87 7.76 -0.02
C GLU A 27 3.15 6.94 -1.08
N VAL A 28 2.11 7.52 -1.68
CA VAL A 28 1.27 6.88 -2.70
C VAL A 28 1.28 7.76 -3.95
N VAL A 29 1.49 7.12 -5.11
CA VAL A 29 1.41 7.79 -6.41
C VAL A 29 -0.06 7.91 -6.81
N ASP A 30 -0.48 9.13 -7.17
CA ASP A 30 -1.83 9.51 -7.59
C ASP A 30 -1.75 10.37 -8.88
N GLY A 31 -2.89 10.61 -9.53
CA GLY A 31 -2.97 11.46 -10.72
C GLY A 31 -3.68 10.82 -11.92
N PRO A 32 -3.68 11.48 -13.09
CA PRO A 32 -2.86 12.65 -13.45
C PRO A 32 -3.40 13.99 -12.91
N ASN A 33 -2.51 14.95 -12.65
CA ASN A 33 -2.85 16.33 -12.32
C ASN A 33 -3.31 17.13 -13.57
N ASP A 34 -3.60 18.42 -13.41
CA ASP A 34 -4.05 19.30 -14.49
C ASP A 34 -3.04 19.43 -15.65
N GLU A 35 -1.77 19.08 -15.42
CA GLU A 35 -0.69 19.08 -16.41
C GLU A 35 -0.48 17.70 -17.06
N GLY A 36 -1.23 16.67 -16.64
CA GLY A 36 -1.11 15.30 -17.13
C GLY A 36 -0.04 14.47 -16.41
N GLU A 37 0.56 14.99 -15.35
CA GLU A 37 1.64 14.34 -14.60
C GLU A 37 1.12 13.57 -13.39
N MET A 38 1.73 12.42 -13.10
CA MET A 38 1.49 11.68 -11.86
C MET A 38 2.27 12.34 -10.72
N PHE A 39 1.69 12.42 -9.53
CA PHE A 39 2.32 13.02 -8.37
C PHE A 39 2.26 12.08 -7.17
N THR A 40 3.14 12.32 -6.19
CA THR A 40 3.17 11.56 -4.94
C THR A 40 2.46 12.36 -3.84
N ARG A 41 1.64 11.68 -3.05
CA ARG A 41 1.01 12.26 -1.85
C ARG A 41 1.11 11.31 -0.67
N ASN A 42 0.93 11.85 0.53
CA ASN A 42 0.75 11.02 1.72
C ASN A 42 -0.50 10.15 1.58
N GLY A 43 -0.42 8.93 2.09
CA GLY A 43 -1.50 7.97 2.09
C GLY A 43 -2.69 8.45 2.92
N ILE A 44 -3.88 8.05 2.49
CA ILE A 44 -5.14 8.26 3.20
C ILE A 44 -5.71 6.92 3.66
N PRO A 45 -6.63 6.89 4.64
CA PRO A 45 -7.24 5.63 5.11
C PRO A 45 -7.90 4.78 4.00
N ALA A 46 -8.33 5.41 2.91
CA ALA A 46 -8.92 4.72 1.77
C ALA A 46 -7.91 3.95 0.91
N ASP A 47 -6.62 4.32 0.98
CA ASP A 47 -5.59 3.69 0.18
C ASP A 47 -5.30 2.26 0.65
N ARG A 48 -4.86 1.43 -0.31
CA ARG A 48 -4.38 0.08 -0.04
C ARG A 48 -2.97 0.15 0.52
N ILE A 49 -2.61 -0.87 1.31
CA ILE A 49 -1.24 -1.00 1.81
C ILE A 49 -0.30 -1.14 0.60
N PRO A 50 0.69 -0.24 0.43
CA PRO A 50 1.60 -0.29 -0.70
C PRO A 50 2.33 -1.63 -0.80
N ALA A 51 2.52 -2.12 -2.03
CA ALA A 51 3.30 -3.32 -2.25
C ALA A 51 4.79 -3.04 -1.96
N PRO A 52 5.51 -3.98 -1.32
CA PRO A 52 6.94 -3.81 -1.01
C PRO A 52 7.83 -3.82 -2.26
N TYR A 53 7.30 -4.32 -3.39
CA TYR A 53 7.99 -4.38 -4.66
C TYR A 53 7.08 -3.84 -5.76
N PRO A 54 7.64 -3.13 -6.77
CA PRO A 54 6.84 -2.53 -7.84
C PRO A 54 6.27 -3.56 -8.83
N ASN A 55 6.89 -4.74 -8.92
CA ASN A 55 6.46 -5.84 -9.79
C ASN A 55 7.05 -7.18 -9.33
N GLU A 56 6.59 -8.27 -9.97
CA GLU A 56 7.03 -9.64 -9.67
C GLU A 56 8.54 -9.85 -9.92
N LEU A 57 9.10 -9.29 -10.99
CA LEU A 57 10.52 -9.46 -11.32
C LEU A 57 11.42 -8.84 -10.25
N ALA A 58 11.08 -7.64 -9.77
CA ALA A 58 11.77 -6.98 -8.68
C ALA A 58 11.67 -7.79 -7.38
N ALA A 59 10.48 -8.35 -7.09
CA ALA A 59 10.28 -9.21 -5.93
C ALA A 59 11.15 -10.47 -6.00
N ARG A 60 11.20 -11.15 -7.16
CA ARG A 60 12.06 -12.32 -7.37
C ARG A 60 13.54 -11.99 -7.26
N ALA A 61 13.97 -10.88 -7.86
CA ALA A 61 15.37 -10.45 -7.80
C ALA A 61 15.83 -10.22 -6.34
N ALA A 62 14.98 -9.62 -5.51
CA ALA A 62 15.26 -9.40 -4.09
C ALA A 62 15.22 -10.68 -3.24
N ASN A 63 14.57 -11.75 -3.70
CA ASN A 63 14.32 -12.99 -2.94
C ASN A 63 14.96 -14.23 -3.59
N ASN A 64 16.15 -14.09 -4.20
CA ASN A 64 16.91 -15.19 -4.81
C ASN A 64 16.11 -16.02 -5.84
N GLY A 65 15.25 -15.36 -6.61
CA GLY A 65 14.40 -15.97 -7.65
C GLY A 65 13.02 -16.43 -7.17
N ALA A 66 12.79 -16.52 -5.86
CA ALA A 66 11.48 -16.87 -5.30
C ALA A 66 10.53 -15.66 -5.32
N TYR A 67 9.25 -15.89 -5.62
CA TYR A 67 8.24 -14.84 -5.57
C TYR A 67 7.43 -14.95 -4.26
N PRO A 68 7.52 -13.95 -3.36
CA PRO A 68 6.70 -13.92 -2.16
C PRO A 68 5.21 -13.79 -2.54
N PRO A 69 4.32 -14.69 -2.06
CA PRO A 69 2.89 -14.61 -2.37
C PRO A 69 2.24 -13.40 -1.68
N ASP A 70 1.12 -12.92 -2.25
CA ASP A 70 0.32 -11.89 -1.58
C ASP A 70 -0.38 -12.47 -0.35
N LEU A 71 -0.16 -11.83 0.80
CA LEU A 71 -0.63 -12.34 2.09
C LEU A 71 -2.08 -11.99 2.42
N SER A 72 -2.83 -11.35 1.52
CA SER A 72 -4.17 -10.87 1.86
C SER A 72 -5.18 -12.00 2.12
N LEU A 73 -5.00 -13.18 1.51
CA LEU A 73 -5.92 -14.33 1.55
C LEU A 73 -5.18 -15.67 1.71
N ILE A 74 -4.04 -15.65 2.43
CA ILE A 74 -3.16 -16.82 2.52
C ILE A 74 -3.64 -17.92 3.48
N VAL A 75 -4.66 -17.63 4.30
CA VAL A 75 -5.25 -18.53 5.32
C VAL A 75 -6.67 -18.91 4.94
#